data_AF-A0A930U6W5-F1
#
_entry.id   AF-A0A930U6W5-F1
#
_cell.length_a   1.000
_cell.length_b   1.000
_cell.length_c   1.000
_cell.angle_alpha   90.00
_cell.angle_beta   90.00
_cell.angle_gamma   90.00
#
_symmetry.space_group_name_H-M   'P 1'
#
loop_
_entity.id
_entity.type
_entity.pdbx_description
1 polymer ?
#
loop_
_entity_poly.entity_id
_entity_poly.type
_entity_poly.pdbx_seq_one_letter_code
_entity_poly.pdbx_strand_id
1 'polypeptide(L)'
;MRIEHLFLWGLIWGLSLAVRFWGLNRLDPLVFDEVYYAKFAQDYLTGTPFFDAHPPLGKYLIALGIRLGGFNPIGYRWLNALVGSLVPLVTGALAYRLSGRPRLALL
;
A
#
# COMPACT_ATOMS: atom_id res chain seq x y z
N MET A 1 8.41 9.81 -23.37
CA MET A 1 7.81 10.75 -22.39
C MET A 1 8.77 11.92 -22.23
N ARG A 2 8.26 13.15 -22.29
CA ARG A 2 9.08 14.36 -22.13
C ARG A 2 9.51 14.51 -20.66
N ILE A 3 10.69 15.07 -20.40
CA ILE A 3 11.27 15.18 -19.05
C ILE A 3 10.31 15.88 -18.06
N GLU A 4 9.57 16.88 -18.53
CA GLU A 4 8.52 17.57 -17.76
C GLU A 4 7.45 16.63 -17.17
N HIS A 5 7.09 15.55 -17.87
CA HIS A 5 6.14 14.57 -17.36
C HIS A 5 6.74 13.71 -16.25
N LEU A 6 8.03 13.37 -16.33
CA LEU A 6 8.68 12.55 -15.29
C LEU A 6 8.72 13.28 -13.95
N PHE A 7 8.99 14.59 -13.98
CA PHE A 7 8.96 15.42 -12.77
C PHE A 7 7.56 15.46 -12.14
N LEU A 8 6.52 15.67 -12.94
CA LEU A 8 5.13 15.68 -12.47
C LEU A 8 4.70 14.34 -11.86
N TRP A 9 5.06 13.22 -12.50
CA TRP A 9 4.79 11.89 -11.96
C TRP A 9 5.52 11.65 -10.62
N GLY A 10 6.76 12.13 -10.50
CA GLY A 10 7.50 12.12 -9.25
C GLY A 10 6.80 12.93 -8.15
N LEU A 11 6.28 14.12 -8.47
CA LEU A 11 5.54 14.94 -7.53
C LEU A 11 4.22 14.29 -7.09
N ILE A 12 3.46 13.72 -8.02
CA ILE A 12 2.22 12.99 -7.74
C ILE A 12 2.49 11.81 -6.81
N TRP A 13 3.52 11.02 -7.11
CA TRP A 13 3.91 9.89 -6.26
C TRP A 13 4.40 10.36 -4.89
N GLY A 14 5.24 11.39 -4.82
CA GLY A 14 5.73 11.96 -3.57
C GLY A 14 4.60 12.47 -2.68
N LEU A 15 3.62 13.16 -3.25
CA LEU A 15 2.43 13.62 -2.54
C LEU A 15 1.57 12.44 -2.07
N SER A 16 1.34 11.44 -2.95
CA SER A 16 0.61 10.21 -2.64
C SER A 16 1.24 9.44 -1.48
N LEU A 17 2.56 9.36 -1.45
CA LEU A 17 3.35 8.75 -0.38
C LEU A 17 3.24 9.55 0.91
N ALA A 18 3.47 10.87 0.87
CA ALA A 18 3.41 11.75 2.03
C ALA A 18 2.05 11.67 2.74
N VAL A 19 0.95 11.75 1.98
CA VAL A 19 -0.41 11.67 2.53
C VAL A 19 -0.70 10.30 3.13
N ARG A 20 -0.23 9.21 2.52
CA ARG A 20 -0.46 7.84 3.04
C ARG A 20 0.34 7.53 4.31
N PHE A 21 1.51 8.13 4.46
CA PHE A 21 2.33 7.99 5.67
C PHE A 21 1.95 9.01 6.76
N TRP A 22 1.19 10.05 6.42
CA TRP A 22 0.75 11.07 7.37
C TRP A 22 -0.16 10.48 8.46
N GLY A 23 0.37 10.39 9.67
CA GLY A 23 -0.37 9.86 10.82
C GLY A 23 -0.67 8.36 10.75
N LEU A 24 0.19 7.57 10.08
CA LEU A 24 0.00 6.12 9.95
C LEU A 24 -0.15 5.39 11.31
N ASN A 25 0.51 5.91 12.35
CA ASN A 25 0.46 5.41 13.73
C ASN A 25 -0.62 6.10 14.60
N ARG A 26 -1.60 6.81 14.00
CA ARG A 26 -2.57 7.59 14.80
C ARG A 26 -3.51 6.72 15.64
N LEU A 27 -3.87 5.54 15.13
CA LEU A 27 -4.80 4.62 15.79
C LEU A 27 -4.03 3.40 16.28
N ASP A 28 -3.82 3.33 17.58
CA ASP A 28 -3.18 2.19 18.26
C ASP A 28 -3.98 0.88 18.22
N PRO A 29 -5.32 0.86 18.40
CA PRO A 29 -6.08 -0.37 18.28
C PRO A 29 -6.19 -0.83 16.81
N LEU A 30 -6.39 -2.14 16.62
CA LEU A 30 -6.78 -2.71 15.33
C LEU A 30 -8.15 -2.14 14.92
N VAL A 31 -8.27 -1.70 13.67
CA VAL A 31 -9.51 -1.13 13.14
C VAL A 31 -10.01 -1.89 11.92
N PHE A 32 -11.33 -2.01 11.77
CA PHE A 32 -11.98 -2.71 10.64
C PHE A 32 -11.32 -4.08 10.37
N ASP A 33 -10.94 -4.35 9.13
CA ASP A 33 -10.37 -5.62 8.73
C ASP A 33 -8.92 -5.84 9.23
N GLU A 34 -8.30 -4.88 9.91
CA GLU A 34 -7.02 -5.12 10.60
C GLU A 34 -7.16 -6.20 11.67
N VAL A 35 -8.35 -6.35 12.27
CA VAL A 35 -8.64 -7.42 13.24
C VAL A 35 -8.48 -8.83 12.63
N TYR A 36 -8.60 -8.93 11.30
CA TYR A 36 -8.42 -10.16 10.54
C TYR A 36 -7.05 -10.19 9.86
N TYR A 37 -6.75 -9.23 8.98
CA TYR A 37 -5.57 -9.31 8.12
C TYR A 37 -4.24 -9.12 8.85
N ALA A 38 -4.17 -8.23 9.85
CA ALA A 38 -2.96 -8.11 10.66
C ALA A 38 -2.77 -9.38 11.50
N LYS A 39 -3.86 -9.91 12.08
CA LYS A 39 -3.84 -11.14 12.87
C LYS A 39 -3.41 -12.36 12.04
N PHE A 40 -4.00 -12.59 10.86
CA PHE A 40 -3.62 -13.68 9.98
C PHE A 40 -2.18 -13.55 9.48
N ALA A 41 -1.70 -12.33 9.23
CA ALA A 41 -0.31 -12.09 8.90
C ALA A 41 0.63 -12.46 10.07
N GLN A 42 0.23 -12.17 11.31
CA GLN A 42 0.95 -12.63 12.50
C GLN A 42 0.89 -14.16 12.64
N ASP A 43 -0.26 -14.77 12.40
CA ASP A 43 -0.45 -16.22 12.47
C ASP A 43 0.44 -16.96 11.44
N TYR A 44 0.64 -16.37 10.25
CA TYR A 44 1.64 -16.86 9.29
C TYR A 44 3.08 -16.82 9.85
N LEU A 45 3.43 -15.80 10.63
CA LEU A 45 4.77 -15.69 11.23
C LEU A 45 4.96 -16.66 12.40
N THR A 46 3.91 -16.92 13.17
CA THR A 46 3.95 -17.81 14.35
C THR A 46 3.66 -19.27 14.01
N GLY A 47 3.23 -19.56 12.77
CA GLY A 47 2.80 -20.90 12.36
C GLY A 47 1.49 -21.34 13.02
N THR A 48 0.68 -20.38 13.49
CA THR A 48 -0.61 -20.65 14.12
C THR A 48 -1.64 -21.00 13.03
N PRO A 49 -2.35 -22.14 13.12
CA PRO A 49 -3.37 -22.48 12.14
C PRO A 49 -4.55 -21.50 12.20
N PHE A 50 -5.04 -21.07 11.03
CA PHE A 50 -6.25 -20.25 10.91
C PHE A 50 -6.99 -20.58 9.61
N PHE A 51 -8.25 -20.15 9.52
CA PHE A 51 -9.05 -20.25 8.30
C PHE A 51 -9.26 -18.87 7.69
N ASP A 52 -9.09 -18.78 6.39
CA ASP A 52 -9.24 -17.55 5.63
C ASP A 52 -9.69 -17.85 4.20
N ALA A 53 -10.66 -17.08 3.73
CA ALA A 53 -11.26 -17.25 2.42
C ALA A 53 -10.42 -16.63 1.28
N HIS A 54 -9.46 -15.76 1.59
CA HIS A 54 -8.75 -14.98 0.60
C HIS A 54 -7.36 -15.57 0.26
N PRO A 55 -6.89 -15.41 -0.99
CA PRO A 55 -5.50 -15.73 -1.33
C PRO A 55 -4.47 -15.04 -0.42
N PRO A 56 -3.30 -15.66 -0.19
CA PRO A 56 -2.40 -15.29 0.91
C PRO A 56 -1.47 -14.10 0.62
N LEU A 57 -1.31 -13.69 -0.64
CA LEU A 57 -0.28 -12.73 -1.07
C LEU A 57 -0.30 -11.41 -0.26
N GLY A 58 -1.46 -10.81 -0.06
CA GLY A 58 -1.58 -9.56 0.72
C GLY A 58 -1.13 -9.74 2.17
N LYS A 59 -1.41 -10.91 2.77
CA LYS A 59 -1.05 -11.23 4.15
C LYS A 59 0.44 -11.52 4.27
N TYR A 60 1.08 -12.07 3.25
CA TYR A 60 2.54 -12.19 3.22
C TYR A 60 3.24 -10.83 3.17
N LEU A 61 2.68 -9.85 2.45
CA LEU A 61 3.20 -8.48 2.48
C LEU A 61 3.02 -7.86 3.87
N ILE A 62 1.85 -8.00 4.49
CA ILE A 62 1.64 -7.52 5.87
C ILE A 62 2.57 -8.24 6.86
N ALA A 63 2.77 -9.55 6.71
CA ALA A 63 3.66 -10.36 7.55
C ALA A 63 5.12 -9.93 7.40
N LEU A 64 5.58 -9.59 6.20
CA LEU A 64 6.88 -8.98 5.98
C LEU A 64 6.99 -7.63 6.73
N GLY A 65 5.92 -6.83 6.68
CA GLY A 65 5.86 -5.56 7.39
C GLY A 65 5.98 -5.72 8.90
N ILE A 66 5.24 -6.67 9.46
CA ILE A 66 5.29 -7.05 10.87
C ILE A 66 6.66 -7.61 11.25
N ARG A 67 7.27 -8.45 10.40
CA ARG A 67 8.62 -9.00 10.64
C ARG A 67 9.68 -7.91 10.74
N LEU A 68 9.53 -6.81 9.99
CA LEU A 68 10.47 -5.70 9.97
C LEU A 68 10.17 -4.60 11.01
N GLY A 69 8.90 -4.40 11.37
CA GLY A 69 8.44 -3.31 12.23
C GLY A 69 7.83 -3.72 13.57
N GLY A 70 7.66 -5.01 13.83
CA GLY A 70 6.92 -5.57 14.97
C GLY A 70 5.40 -5.60 14.76
N PHE A 71 4.68 -6.28 15.66
CA PHE A 71 3.22 -6.32 15.65
C PHE A 71 2.65 -5.04 16.29
N ASN A 72 2.69 -3.94 15.56
CA ASN A 72 2.19 -2.62 15.96
C ASN A 72 1.68 -1.85 14.72
N PRO A 73 0.98 -0.71 14.90
CA PRO A 73 0.35 0.00 13.80
C PRO A 73 1.28 0.34 12.65
N ILE A 74 2.53 0.72 12.92
CA ILE A 74 3.49 0.95 11.85
C ILE A 74 3.74 -0.35 11.11
N GLY A 75 4.13 -1.41 11.83
CA GLY A 75 4.53 -2.71 11.29
C GLY A 75 3.53 -3.32 10.32
N TYR A 76 2.23 -3.35 10.65
CA TYR A 76 1.22 -3.92 9.76
C TYR A 76 0.61 -2.94 8.75
N ARG A 77 0.94 -1.63 8.78
CA ARG A 77 0.38 -0.63 7.85
C ARG A 77 1.37 -0.12 6.79
N TRP A 78 2.67 -0.05 7.08
CA TRP A 78 3.63 0.69 6.25
C TRP A 78 3.79 0.12 4.83
N LEU A 79 3.78 -1.20 4.67
CA LEU A 79 3.86 -1.83 3.34
C LEU A 79 2.59 -1.60 2.53
N ASN A 80 1.41 -1.62 3.16
CA ASN A 80 0.17 -1.29 2.48
C ASN A 80 0.16 0.18 2.03
N ALA A 81 0.63 1.09 2.89
CA ALA A 81 0.79 2.51 2.53
C ALA A 81 1.77 2.70 1.37
N LEU A 82 2.90 1.98 1.36
CA LEU A 82 3.89 2.03 0.28
C LEU A 82 3.31 1.51 -1.05
N VAL A 83 2.73 0.32 -1.07
CA VAL A 83 2.14 -0.26 -2.28
C VAL A 83 0.97 0.59 -2.79
N GLY A 84 0.11 1.05 -1.88
CA GLY A 84 -0.99 1.95 -2.21
C GLY A 84 -0.52 3.29 -2.78
N SER A 85 0.68 3.77 -2.43
CA SER A 85 1.22 5.03 -2.96
C SER A 85 1.47 4.98 -4.47
N LEU A 86 1.65 3.77 -5.03
CA LEU A 86 1.88 3.53 -6.46
C LEU A 86 0.59 3.57 -7.30
N VAL A 87 -0.59 3.53 -6.68
CA VAL A 87 -1.88 3.49 -7.39
C VAL A 87 -2.03 4.64 -8.40
N PRO A 88 -1.74 5.91 -8.07
CA PRO A 88 -1.83 7.01 -9.04
C PRO A 88 -0.91 6.84 -10.26
N LEU A 89 0.27 6.22 -10.08
CA LEU A 89 1.19 5.94 -11.18
C LEU A 89 0.61 4.85 -12.10
N VAL A 90 0.03 3.80 -11.52
CA VAL A 90 -0.57 2.70 -12.27
C VAL A 90 -1.82 3.17 -13.02
N THR A 91 -2.71 3.92 -12.35
CA THR A 91 -3.93 4.46 -12.98
C THR A 91 -3.57 5.46 -14.08
N GLY A 92 -2.59 6.31 -13.83
CA GLY A 92 -2.05 7.24 -14.80
C GLY A 92 -1.46 6.57 -16.03
N ALA A 93 -0.63 5.54 -15.82
CA ALA A 93 -0.07 4.74 -16.90
C ALA A 93 -1.16 4.06 -17.71
N LEU A 94 -2.18 3.50 -17.06
CA LEU A 94 -3.33 2.88 -17.74
C LEU A 94 -4.12 3.90 -18.56
N ALA A 95 -4.42 5.07 -17.99
CA ALA A 95 -5.11 6.15 -18.69
C ALA A 95 -4.33 6.63 -19.92
N TYR A 96 -3.00 6.73 -19.82
CA TYR A 96 -2.15 7.03 -20.97
C TYR A 96 -2.20 5.93 -22.04
N ARG A 97 -2.14 4.66 -21.64
CA ARG A 97 -2.19 3.51 -22.56
C ARG A 97 -3.51 3.43 -23.31
N LEU A 98 -4.62 3.77 -22.66
CA LEU A 98 -5.96 3.72 -23.27
C LEU A 98 -6.23 4.94 -24.15
N SER A 99 -5.79 6.14 -23.73
CA SER A 99 -6.15 7.39 -24.42
C SER A 99 -5.12 7.88 -25.42
N GLY A 100 -3.85 7.49 -25.29
CA GLY A 100 -2.72 8.08 -26.02
C GLY A 100 -2.47 9.56 -25.70
N ARG A 101 -3.20 10.15 -24.74
CA ARG A 101 -3.17 11.59 -24.45
C ARG A 101 -2.56 11.83 -23.07
N PRO A 102 -1.41 12.52 -22.97
CA PRO A 102 -0.75 12.76 -21.69
C PRO A 102 -1.56 13.65 -20.74
N ARG A 103 -2.45 14.51 -21.27
CA ARG A 103 -3.32 15.36 -20.45
C ARG A 103 -4.33 14.55 -19.64
N LEU A 104 -4.88 13.49 -20.22
CA LEU A 104 -5.86 12.63 -19.55
C LEU A 104 -5.22 11.72 -18.51
N ALA A 105 -3.91 11.46 -18.62
CA ALA A 105 -3.18 10.70 -17.62
C ALA A 105 -2.86 11.53 -16.36
N LEU A 106 -2.75 12.85 -16.50
CA LEU A 106 -2.40 13.76 -15.39
C LEU A 106 -3.61 14.35 -14.66
N LEU A 107 -4.83 14.13 -15.15
CA LEU A 107 -6.09 14.49 -14.51
C LEU A 107 -6.48 13.43 -13.48
#